data_AF-A0A4Q5M2L9-F1
#
_entry.id   AF-A0A4Q5M2L9-F1
#
_cell.length_a   1.000
_cell.length_b   1.000
_cell.length_c   1.000
_cell.angle_alpha   90.00
_cell.angle_beta   90.00
_cell.angle_gamma   90.00
#
_symmetry.space_group_name_H-M   'P 1'
#
loop_
_entity.id
_entity.type
_entity.pdbx_description
1 polymer ?
#
loop_
_entity_poly.entity_id
_entity_poly.type
_entity_poly.pdbx_seq_one_letter_code
_entity_poly.pdbx_strand_id
1 'polypeptide(L)'
;MKKIILFQKEPKDNTKRSGSRKMLILLTVNLIGIGLISILPKNASFIQLKVNSFYTTKARLGNGLDSTARYNLTYAKECAIINLLDSVLQKDDLFLLPPQYYLVENTYNSKQAFDPYTWTYPSKFKNLAMNKIPFVEITYPDSILQRATHTFVASPKKGLQLVSLNSYSLAEKEAIINKLKTYRPFGFFIPQTAIDYLKQKNKNQWKP
;
A
#
# COMPACT_ATOMS: atom_id res chain seq x y z
N MET A 1 7.19 -59.26 82.33
CA MET A 1 7.94 -57.98 82.38
C MET A 1 8.38 -57.60 80.97
N LYS A 2 8.07 -56.35 80.57
CA LYS A 2 8.67 -55.50 79.50
C LYS A 2 8.81 -56.02 78.04
N LYS A 3 8.07 -55.32 77.15
CA LYS A 3 8.41 -54.71 75.82
C LYS A 3 9.52 -55.39 74.99
N ILE A 4 9.37 -55.52 73.67
CA ILE A 4 9.53 -54.40 72.71
C ILE A 4 8.79 -54.73 71.40
N ILE A 5 7.93 -53.80 70.95
CA ILE A 5 7.42 -53.73 69.59
C ILE A 5 8.50 -53.04 68.74
N LEU A 6 9.12 -53.76 67.81
CA LEU A 6 10.02 -53.18 66.81
C LEU A 6 9.19 -52.69 65.63
N PHE A 7 8.97 -51.36 65.56
CA PHE A 7 8.54 -50.69 64.34
C PHE A 7 9.66 -50.83 63.28
N GLN A 8 9.47 -51.69 62.29
CA GLN A 8 10.24 -51.61 61.05
C GLN A 8 9.78 -50.37 60.27
N LYS A 9 10.66 -49.38 60.23
CA LYS A 9 10.52 -48.19 59.40
C LYS A 9 10.90 -48.60 57.98
N GLU A 10 9.92 -48.71 57.07
CA GLU A 10 10.22 -48.93 55.65
C GLU A 10 11.15 -47.83 55.13
N PRO A 11 12.22 -48.18 54.37
CA PRO A 11 13.06 -47.18 53.75
C PRO A 11 12.24 -46.47 52.67
N LYS A 12 12.04 -45.15 52.84
CA LYS A 12 11.48 -44.28 51.80
C LYS A 12 12.34 -44.39 50.55
N ASP A 13 11.77 -45.05 49.54
CA ASP A 13 12.39 -45.25 48.24
C ASP A 13 12.48 -43.91 47.48
N ASN A 14 13.59 -43.20 47.67
CA ASN A 14 13.89 -41.91 47.03
C ASN A 14 14.42 -42.07 45.59
N THR A 15 14.41 -43.27 45.02
CA THR A 15 15.04 -43.54 43.71
C THR A 15 14.20 -43.12 42.51
N LYS A 16 12.87 -43.11 42.61
CA LYS A 16 11.96 -42.77 41.49
C LYS A 16 12.00 -41.29 41.06
N ARG A 17 12.41 -40.39 41.96
CA ARG A 17 12.48 -38.93 41.71
C ARG A 17 13.79 -38.47 41.06
N SER A 18 14.84 -39.29 41.16
CA SER A 18 16.19 -39.00 40.65
C SER A 18 16.27 -39.13 39.12
N GLY A 19 15.61 -40.15 38.54
CA GLY A 19 15.59 -40.37 37.08
C GLY A 19 14.86 -39.27 36.30
N SER A 20 13.70 -38.82 36.80
CA SER A 20 12.92 -37.74 36.19
C SER A 20 13.66 -36.40 36.19
N ARG A 21 14.35 -36.05 37.28
CA ARG A 21 15.14 -34.80 37.36
C ARG A 21 16.37 -34.83 36.44
N LYS A 22 17.08 -35.96 36.38
CA LYS A 22 18.21 -36.15 35.45
C LYS A 22 17.75 -36.04 33.99
N MET A 23 16.61 -36.64 33.64
CA MET A 23 16.01 -36.54 32.31
C MET A 23 15.59 -35.10 31.97
N LEU A 24 14.99 -34.37 32.93
CA LEU A 24 14.62 -32.97 32.75
C LEU A 24 15.85 -32.07 32.54
N ILE A 25 16.92 -32.31 33.29
CA ILE A 25 18.20 -31.58 33.14
C ILE A 25 18.81 -31.87 31.77
N LEU A 26 18.87 -33.13 31.33
CA LEU A 26 19.36 -33.52 30.01
C LEU A 26 18.56 -32.89 28.86
N LEU A 27 17.24 -32.81 29.02
CA LEU A 27 16.35 -32.18 28.03
C LEU A 27 16.58 -30.66 27.99
N THR A 28 16.74 -30.03 29.16
CA THR A 28 17.03 -28.61 29.29
C THR A 28 18.39 -28.25 28.68
N VAL A 29 19.43 -29.05 28.95
CA VAL A 29 20.77 -28.87 28.36
C VAL A 29 20.74 -29.05 26.84
N ASN A 30 19.98 -30.03 26.33
CA ASN A 30 19.80 -30.19 24.88
C ASN A 30 19.07 -29.00 24.25
N LEU A 31 18.01 -28.49 24.86
CA LEU A 31 17.28 -27.33 24.37
C LEU A 31 18.14 -26.06 24.37
N ILE A 32 18.94 -25.85 25.42
CA ILE A 32 19.91 -24.75 25.50
C ILE A 32 20.99 -24.92 24.43
N GLY A 33 21.52 -26.14 24.25
CA GLY A 33 22.51 -26.45 23.22
C GLY A 33 21.97 -26.19 21.80
N ILE A 34 20.76 -26.65 21.51
CA ILE A 34 20.06 -26.39 20.23
C ILE A 34 19.81 -24.89 20.04
N GLY A 35 19.41 -24.18 21.10
CA GLY A 35 19.24 -22.73 21.08
C GLY A 35 20.54 -21.98 20.76
N LEU A 36 21.64 -22.34 21.42
CA LEU A 36 22.97 -21.78 21.16
C LEU A 36 23.46 -22.07 19.75
N ILE A 37 23.26 -23.30 19.25
CA ILE A 37 23.60 -23.68 17.87
C ILE A 37 22.76 -22.89 16.86
N SER A 38 21.49 -22.61 17.17
CA SER A 38 20.60 -21.84 16.30
C SER A 38 20.96 -20.35 16.23
N ILE A 39 21.57 -19.80 17.28
CA ILE A 39 22.03 -18.39 17.38
C ILE A 39 23.40 -18.19 16.72
N LEU A 40 24.15 -19.26 16.43
CA LEU A 40 25.41 -19.14 15.68
C LEU A 40 25.16 -18.45 14.33
N PRO A 41 26.01 -17.49 13.91
CA PRO A 41 25.73 -16.58 12.81
C PRO A 41 25.50 -17.29 11.46
N LYS A 42 26.16 -18.43 11.22
CA LYS A 42 25.93 -19.26 10.02
C LYS A 42 24.56 -19.95 10.02
N ASN A 43 24.06 -20.34 11.18
CA ASN A 43 22.78 -21.04 11.32
C ASN A 43 21.62 -20.05 11.38
N ALA A 44 21.78 -18.93 12.07
CA ALA A 44 20.82 -17.83 12.07
C ALA A 44 20.61 -17.28 10.65
N SER A 45 21.68 -17.06 9.89
CA SER A 45 21.60 -16.63 8.49
C SER A 45 20.97 -17.69 7.59
N PHE A 46 21.30 -18.97 7.77
CA PHE A 46 20.66 -20.07 7.02
C PHE A 46 19.14 -20.18 7.30
N ILE A 47 18.75 -20.09 8.57
CA ILE A 47 17.33 -20.10 8.99
C ILE A 47 16.62 -18.88 8.42
N GLN A 48 17.20 -17.69 8.52
CA GLN A 48 16.63 -16.46 7.99
C GLN A 48 16.48 -16.50 6.46
N LEU A 49 17.44 -17.10 5.75
CA LEU A 49 17.39 -17.28 4.30
C LEU A 49 16.28 -18.27 3.90
N LYS A 50 16.09 -19.37 4.65
CA LYS A 50 14.98 -20.30 4.46
C LYS A 50 13.63 -19.68 4.77
N VAL A 51 13.52 -18.92 5.85
CA VAL A 51 12.31 -18.21 6.25
C VAL A 51 11.95 -17.16 5.19
N ASN A 52 12.90 -16.34 4.75
CA ASN A 52 12.70 -15.38 3.68
C ASN A 52 12.32 -16.07 2.36
N SER A 53 12.96 -17.19 2.02
CA SER A 53 12.61 -18.00 0.84
C SER A 53 11.19 -18.57 0.91
N PHE A 54 10.76 -19.03 2.08
CA PHE A 54 9.39 -19.49 2.31
C PHE A 54 8.38 -18.35 2.14
N TYR A 55 8.61 -17.20 2.77
CA TYR A 55 7.71 -16.05 2.65
C TYR A 55 7.66 -15.47 1.24
N THR A 56 8.80 -15.40 0.54
CA THR A 56 8.83 -14.97 -0.88
C THR A 56 8.11 -15.97 -1.76
N THR A 57 8.25 -17.28 -1.53
CA THR A 57 7.52 -18.32 -2.27
C THR A 57 6.03 -18.28 -1.98
N LYS A 58 5.63 -18.10 -0.71
CA LYS A 58 4.23 -17.94 -0.29
C LYS A 58 3.61 -16.68 -0.91
N ALA A 59 4.32 -15.55 -0.90
CA ALA A 59 3.89 -14.33 -1.56
C ALA A 59 3.76 -14.53 -3.08
N ARG A 60 4.74 -15.17 -3.73
CA ARG A 60 4.69 -15.48 -5.18
C ARG A 60 3.50 -16.37 -5.53
N LEU A 61 3.22 -17.39 -4.74
CA LEU A 61 2.09 -18.30 -4.94
C LEU A 61 0.76 -17.60 -4.66
N GLY A 62 0.66 -16.80 -3.60
CA GLY A 62 -0.51 -15.95 -3.33
C GLY A 62 -0.80 -15.00 -4.48
N ASN A 63 0.24 -14.34 -5.01
CA ASN A 63 0.16 -13.47 -6.17
C ASN A 63 -0.16 -14.20 -7.49
N GLY A 64 0.04 -15.52 -7.57
CA GLY A 64 -0.28 -16.31 -8.76
C GLY A 64 -1.69 -16.90 -8.73
N LEU A 65 -2.18 -17.26 -7.53
CA LEU A 65 -3.40 -18.04 -7.34
C LEU A 65 -4.61 -17.17 -6.96
N ASP A 66 -4.41 -16.12 -6.16
CA ASP A 66 -5.50 -15.25 -5.74
C ASP A 66 -5.82 -14.20 -6.82
N SER A 67 -7.07 -14.17 -7.28
CA SER A 67 -7.56 -13.17 -8.23
C SER A 67 -7.51 -11.76 -7.63
N THR A 68 -7.77 -11.63 -6.33
CA THR A 68 -7.77 -10.35 -5.62
C THR A 68 -6.35 -9.83 -5.42
N ALA A 69 -5.40 -10.70 -5.04
CA ALA A 69 -3.98 -10.34 -4.98
C ALA A 69 -3.41 -9.93 -6.35
N ARG A 70 -3.76 -10.66 -7.42
CA ARG A 70 -3.38 -10.27 -8.80
C ARG A 70 -3.97 -8.94 -9.23
N TYR A 71 -5.25 -8.73 -8.92
CA TYR A 71 -5.93 -7.47 -9.20
C TYR A 71 -5.25 -6.30 -8.47
N ASN A 72 -4.99 -6.47 -7.17
CA ASN A 72 -4.32 -5.46 -6.36
C ASN A 72 -2.88 -5.21 -6.80
N LEU A 73 -2.16 -6.21 -7.32
CA LEU A 73 -0.83 -6.02 -7.91
C LEU A 73 -0.89 -5.33 -9.28
N THR A 74 -1.85 -5.70 -10.11
CA THR A 74 -2.01 -5.15 -11.47
C THR A 74 -2.44 -3.68 -11.42
N TYR A 75 -3.29 -3.33 -10.44
CA TYR A 75 -3.86 -1.99 -10.28
C TYR A 75 -3.39 -1.31 -8.99
N ALA A 76 -2.21 -1.69 -8.47
CA ALA A 76 -1.71 -1.24 -7.17
C ALA A 76 -1.71 0.29 -7.02
N LYS A 77 -1.38 1.01 -8.11
CA LYS A 77 -1.33 2.47 -8.13
C LYS A 77 -2.71 3.10 -8.09
N GLU A 78 -3.59 2.66 -8.96
CA GLU A 78 -4.95 3.15 -9.02
C GLU A 78 -5.69 2.86 -7.71
N CYS A 79 -5.50 1.67 -7.15
CA CYS A 79 -5.99 1.30 -5.83
C CYS A 79 -5.39 2.17 -4.72
N ALA A 80 -4.10 2.55 -4.78
CA ALA A 80 -3.49 3.44 -3.79
C ALA A 80 -4.12 4.84 -3.82
N ILE A 81 -4.39 5.40 -5.01
CA ILE A 81 -5.09 6.67 -5.15
C ILE A 81 -6.52 6.55 -4.61
N ILE A 82 -7.22 5.48 -4.95
CA ILE A 82 -8.59 5.26 -4.50
C ILE A 82 -8.62 5.10 -2.97
N ASN A 83 -7.72 4.33 -2.39
CA ASN A 83 -7.68 4.17 -0.93
C ASN A 83 -7.27 5.48 -0.23
N LEU A 84 -6.40 6.30 -0.83
CA LEU A 84 -6.07 7.63 -0.32
C LEU A 84 -7.32 8.53 -0.31
N LEU A 85 -8.04 8.58 -1.42
CA LEU A 85 -9.26 9.36 -1.53
C LEU A 85 -10.35 8.85 -0.56
N ASP A 86 -10.56 7.54 -0.46
CA ASP A 86 -11.49 6.90 0.48
C ASP A 86 -11.15 7.23 1.96
N SER A 87 -9.85 7.39 2.26
CA SER A 87 -9.41 7.77 3.62
C SER A 87 -9.61 9.25 3.97
N VAL A 88 -9.77 10.12 2.97
CA VAL A 88 -9.84 11.58 3.15
C VAL A 88 -11.26 12.11 2.91
N LEU A 89 -11.96 11.54 1.93
CA LEU A 89 -13.29 12.00 1.52
C LEU A 89 -14.36 11.48 2.49
N GLN A 90 -15.27 12.37 2.85
CA GLN A 90 -16.49 12.02 3.57
C GLN A 90 -17.56 11.49 2.62
N LYS A 91 -18.63 10.91 3.19
CA LYS A 91 -19.72 10.30 2.42
C LYS A 91 -20.38 11.25 1.41
N ASP A 92 -20.47 12.53 1.74
CA ASP A 92 -21.09 13.57 0.92
C ASP A 92 -20.08 14.39 0.10
N ASP A 93 -18.78 14.12 0.30
CA ASP A 93 -17.75 14.77 -0.50
C ASP A 93 -17.83 14.28 -1.94
N LEU A 94 -17.46 15.15 -2.87
CA LEU A 94 -17.43 14.84 -4.29
C LEU A 94 -16.05 15.18 -4.84
N PHE A 95 -15.39 14.20 -5.44
CA PHE A 95 -14.07 14.37 -6.02
C PHE A 95 -14.15 14.83 -7.47
N LEU A 96 -13.58 16.00 -7.80
CA LEU A 96 -13.42 16.42 -9.18
C LEU A 96 -12.20 15.73 -9.78
N LEU A 97 -12.46 14.80 -10.70
CA LEU A 97 -11.44 14.10 -11.48
C LEU A 97 -10.79 15.08 -12.47
N PRO A 98 -9.49 15.39 -12.32
CA PRO A 98 -8.82 16.26 -13.27
C PRO A 98 -8.69 15.61 -14.65
N PRO A 99 -8.65 16.41 -15.72
CA PRO A 99 -8.37 15.95 -17.08
C PRO A 99 -7.06 15.17 -17.15
N GLN A 100 -7.02 14.13 -17.98
CA GLN A 100 -5.79 13.31 -18.11
C GLN A 100 -4.63 14.11 -18.72
N TYR A 101 -4.91 15.00 -19.69
CA TYR A 101 -3.90 15.90 -20.26
C TYR A 101 -3.32 16.86 -19.22
N TYR A 102 -4.16 17.36 -18.31
CA TYR A 102 -3.70 18.19 -17.21
C TYR A 102 -2.71 17.45 -16.33
N LEU A 103 -3.03 16.21 -15.96
CA LEU A 103 -2.09 15.37 -15.24
C LEU A 103 -0.79 15.23 -16.05
N VAL A 104 -0.85 14.92 -17.36
CA VAL A 104 0.33 14.61 -18.21
C VAL A 104 1.33 15.73 -18.19
N GLU A 105 0.84 16.93 -18.41
CA GLU A 105 1.70 18.09 -18.48
C GLU A 105 2.32 18.49 -17.14
N ASN A 106 1.65 18.19 -16.04
CA ASN A 106 2.04 18.71 -14.74
C ASN A 106 2.74 17.68 -13.84
N THR A 107 2.59 16.38 -14.13
CA THR A 107 3.12 15.31 -13.27
C THR A 107 3.99 14.29 -14.02
N TYR A 108 4.06 14.32 -15.36
CA TYR A 108 4.92 13.40 -16.10
C TYR A 108 6.41 13.74 -15.99
N ASN A 109 7.16 12.79 -15.43
CA ASN A 109 8.60 12.84 -15.37
C ASN A 109 9.19 11.57 -15.99
N SER A 110 9.84 11.69 -17.15
CA SER A 110 10.49 10.55 -17.84
C SER A 110 11.68 9.96 -17.07
N LYS A 111 12.25 10.70 -16.10
CA LYS A 111 13.41 10.28 -15.31
C LYS A 111 13.03 9.56 -14.02
N GLN A 112 11.78 9.68 -13.56
CA GLN A 112 11.28 8.96 -12.39
C GLN A 112 10.44 7.79 -12.88
N ALA A 113 10.95 6.57 -12.68
CA ALA A 113 10.40 5.37 -13.30
C ALA A 113 8.90 5.19 -13.02
N PHE A 114 8.40 5.53 -11.83
CA PHE A 114 7.05 5.21 -11.42
C PHE A 114 6.57 6.26 -10.42
N ASP A 115 6.02 7.38 -10.87
CA ASP A 115 5.30 8.29 -9.97
C ASP A 115 3.91 7.66 -9.66
N PRO A 116 3.56 7.35 -8.40
CA PRO A 116 2.29 6.72 -8.06
C PRO A 116 1.06 7.56 -8.46
N TYR A 117 1.22 8.86 -8.71
CA TYR A 117 0.14 9.77 -9.09
C TYR A 117 -0.20 9.76 -10.58
N THR A 118 0.53 8.97 -11.38
CA THR A 118 0.60 9.23 -12.81
C THR A 118 -0.24 8.30 -13.68
N TRP A 119 -1.13 8.93 -14.46
CA TRP A 119 -1.86 8.35 -15.61
C TRP A 119 -2.95 7.35 -15.29
N THR A 120 -3.73 7.58 -14.25
CA THR A 120 -5.01 6.89 -14.11
C THR A 120 -5.83 7.14 -15.37
N TYR A 121 -5.94 6.11 -16.22
CA TYR A 121 -6.86 6.14 -17.34
C TYR A 121 -8.24 6.43 -16.78
N PRO A 122 -8.97 7.46 -17.26
CA PRO A 122 -10.27 7.80 -16.71
C PRO A 122 -11.21 6.60 -16.67
N SER A 123 -11.20 5.75 -17.72
CA SER A 123 -11.97 4.50 -17.74
C SER A 123 -11.57 3.49 -16.65
N LYS A 124 -10.27 3.29 -16.42
CA LYS A 124 -9.78 2.38 -15.37
C LYS A 124 -10.10 2.94 -13.98
N PHE A 125 -9.85 4.22 -13.76
CA PHE A 125 -10.18 4.90 -12.51
C PHE A 125 -11.67 4.78 -12.22
N LYS A 126 -12.55 5.06 -13.19
CA LYS A 126 -14.01 4.89 -13.03
C LYS A 126 -14.36 3.46 -12.59
N ASN A 127 -13.84 2.46 -13.30
CA ASN A 127 -14.13 1.06 -12.99
C ASN A 127 -13.63 0.64 -11.59
N LEU A 128 -12.49 1.17 -11.16
CA LEU A 128 -11.86 0.84 -9.87
C LEU A 128 -12.46 1.64 -8.70
N ALA A 129 -12.86 2.89 -8.95
CA ALA A 129 -13.43 3.80 -7.96
C ALA A 129 -14.93 3.56 -7.74
N MET A 130 -15.59 2.84 -8.65
CA MET A 130 -16.98 2.44 -8.55
C MET A 130 -17.29 1.88 -7.16
N ASN A 131 -18.27 2.48 -6.49
CA ASN A 131 -18.76 2.17 -5.14
C ASN A 131 -17.85 2.54 -3.96
N LYS A 132 -16.66 3.11 -4.21
CA LYS A 132 -15.77 3.60 -3.13
C LYS A 132 -15.74 5.11 -3.04
N ILE A 133 -15.63 5.80 -4.18
CA ILE A 133 -15.47 7.24 -4.21
C ILE A 133 -16.51 7.87 -5.13
N PRO A 134 -17.33 8.81 -4.64
CA PRO A 134 -18.12 9.68 -5.48
C PRO A 134 -17.21 10.68 -6.23
N PHE A 135 -17.34 10.76 -7.55
CA PHE A 135 -16.56 11.68 -8.38
C PHE A 135 -17.41 12.36 -9.47
N VAL A 136 -16.89 13.48 -9.97
CA VAL A 136 -17.39 14.22 -11.15
C VAL A 136 -16.26 14.46 -12.13
N GLU A 137 -16.58 14.46 -13.42
CA GLU A 137 -15.61 14.75 -14.47
C GLU A 137 -15.79 16.17 -14.97
N ILE A 138 -14.72 16.76 -15.52
CA ILE A 138 -14.74 18.11 -16.07
C ILE A 138 -15.76 18.32 -17.21
N THR A 139 -16.25 17.23 -17.81
CA THR A 139 -17.26 17.22 -18.88
C THR A 139 -18.68 17.39 -18.38
N TYR A 140 -18.92 17.32 -17.06
CA TYR A 140 -20.24 17.51 -16.47
C TYR A 140 -20.64 19.00 -16.46
N PRO A 141 -21.95 19.30 -16.39
CA PRO A 141 -22.44 20.66 -16.25
C PRO A 141 -21.87 21.41 -15.05
N ASP A 142 -21.72 22.73 -15.18
CA ASP A 142 -21.11 23.60 -14.17
C ASP A 142 -21.80 23.51 -12.80
N SER A 143 -23.13 23.38 -12.79
CA SER A 143 -23.91 23.19 -11.57
C SER A 143 -23.47 21.96 -10.77
N ILE A 144 -22.98 20.92 -11.45
CA ILE A 144 -22.46 19.70 -10.83
C ILE A 144 -20.97 19.87 -10.46
N LEU A 145 -20.18 20.52 -11.31
CA LEU A 145 -18.76 20.80 -11.03
C LEU A 145 -18.59 21.66 -9.77
N GLN A 146 -19.48 22.63 -9.54
CA GLN A 146 -19.46 23.47 -8.35
C GLN A 146 -19.78 22.72 -7.06
N ARG A 147 -20.29 21.49 -7.13
CA ARG A 147 -20.48 20.62 -5.96
C ARG A 147 -19.21 19.87 -5.58
N ALA A 148 -18.18 19.89 -6.41
CA ALA A 148 -16.92 19.25 -6.09
C ALA A 148 -16.29 19.85 -4.83
N THR A 149 -15.87 18.98 -3.93
CA THR A 149 -15.29 19.32 -2.62
C THR A 149 -13.78 19.16 -2.61
N HIS A 150 -13.24 18.30 -3.47
CA HIS A 150 -11.83 17.97 -3.52
C HIS A 150 -11.38 17.79 -4.97
N THR A 151 -10.12 18.08 -5.25
CA THR A 151 -9.49 17.79 -6.54
C THR A 151 -7.98 17.67 -6.39
N PHE A 152 -7.31 17.21 -7.45
CA PHE A 152 -5.86 17.30 -7.51
C PHE A 152 -5.43 18.56 -8.26
N VAL A 153 -4.54 19.35 -7.66
CA VAL A 153 -3.91 20.52 -8.27
C VAL A 153 -2.40 20.37 -8.25
N ALA A 154 -1.78 20.63 -9.39
CA ALA A 154 -0.34 20.70 -9.54
C ALA A 154 0.22 21.98 -8.90
N SER A 155 1.20 21.80 -8.02
CA SER A 155 1.97 22.86 -7.39
C SER A 155 3.40 22.89 -7.93
N PRO A 156 3.93 24.06 -8.32
CA PRO A 156 5.30 24.19 -8.83
C PRO A 156 6.39 23.66 -7.89
N LYS A 157 6.12 23.66 -6.57
CA LYS A 157 7.11 23.29 -5.53
C LYS A 157 6.94 21.86 -4.99
N LYS A 158 5.78 21.24 -5.19
CA LYS A 158 5.36 20.05 -4.44
C LYS A 158 4.65 18.99 -5.29
N GLY A 159 4.66 19.13 -6.61
CA GLY A 159 3.99 18.19 -7.51
C GLY A 159 2.47 18.23 -7.35
N LEU A 160 1.80 17.10 -7.62
CA LEU A 160 0.35 16.98 -7.51
C LEU A 160 -0.08 16.92 -6.04
N GLN A 161 -1.04 17.75 -5.66
CA GLN A 161 -1.60 17.79 -4.30
C GLN A 161 -3.10 17.58 -4.31
N LEU A 162 -3.59 16.78 -3.37
CA LEU A 162 -5.01 16.72 -3.04
C LEU A 162 -5.36 17.99 -2.28
N VAL A 163 -6.30 18.78 -2.80
CA VAL A 163 -6.76 20.02 -2.18
C VAL A 163 -8.25 19.94 -1.91
N SER A 164 -8.68 20.54 -0.80
CA SER A 164 -10.10 20.77 -0.52
C SER A 164 -10.55 22.06 -1.18
N LEU A 165 -11.43 21.94 -2.18
CA LEU A 165 -12.08 23.06 -2.86
C LEU A 165 -13.00 23.87 -1.94
N ASN A 166 -13.47 23.28 -0.84
CA ASN A 166 -14.32 23.97 0.13
C ASN A 166 -13.52 24.95 1.02
N SER A 167 -12.20 24.80 1.08
CA SER A 167 -11.32 25.73 1.80
C SER A 167 -10.99 27.00 0.98
N TYR A 168 -11.40 27.05 -0.29
CA TYR A 168 -11.19 28.18 -1.19
C TYR A 168 -12.44 29.05 -1.30
N SER A 169 -12.24 30.32 -1.64
CA SER A 169 -13.35 31.19 -2.05
C SER A 169 -14.02 30.68 -3.34
N LEU A 170 -15.25 31.10 -3.59
CA LEU A 170 -15.99 30.71 -4.81
C LEU A 170 -15.22 31.10 -6.08
N ALA A 171 -14.62 32.29 -6.11
CA ALA A 171 -13.83 32.77 -7.25
C ALA A 171 -12.57 31.93 -7.49
N GLU A 172 -11.88 31.50 -6.44
CA GLU A 172 -10.71 30.61 -6.55
C GLU A 172 -11.10 29.22 -7.03
N LYS A 173 -12.21 28.67 -6.52
CA LYS A 173 -12.77 27.40 -6.97
C LYS A 173 -13.12 27.44 -8.45
N GLU A 174 -13.80 28.50 -8.89
CA GLU A 174 -14.10 28.74 -10.30
C GLU A 174 -12.84 28.85 -11.15
N ALA A 175 -11.82 29.58 -10.68
CA ALA A 175 -10.55 29.70 -11.38
C ALA A 175 -9.87 28.33 -11.55
N ILE A 176 -9.92 27.45 -10.54
CA ILE A 176 -9.41 26.08 -10.64
C ILE A 176 -10.19 25.28 -11.68
N ILE A 177 -11.52 25.28 -11.60
CA ILE A 177 -12.39 24.55 -12.55
C ILE A 177 -12.14 25.05 -13.98
N ASN A 178 -12.10 26.36 -14.20
CA ASN A 178 -11.86 26.96 -15.50
C ASN A 178 -10.47 26.61 -16.05
N LYS A 179 -9.44 26.60 -15.18
CA LYS A 179 -8.11 26.12 -15.56
C LYS A 179 -8.16 24.67 -16.04
N LEU A 180 -8.85 23.79 -15.31
CA LEU A 180 -8.97 22.39 -15.70
C LEU A 180 -9.74 22.21 -17.02
N LYS A 181 -10.79 23.03 -17.28
CA LYS A 181 -11.55 22.99 -18.53
C LYS A 181 -10.74 23.32 -19.79
N THR A 182 -9.61 24.03 -19.66
CA THR A 182 -8.74 24.31 -20.81
C THR A 182 -8.08 23.06 -21.39
N TYR A 183 -8.05 21.98 -20.62
CA TYR A 183 -7.45 20.71 -21.00
C TYR A 183 -8.47 19.77 -21.62
N ARG A 184 -8.02 18.98 -22.61
CA ARG A 184 -8.82 17.89 -23.14
C ARG A 184 -9.09 16.84 -22.04
N PRO A 185 -10.34 16.36 -21.88
CA PRO A 185 -10.72 15.51 -20.76
C PRO A 185 -10.07 14.12 -20.81
N PHE A 186 -9.98 13.51 -22.00
CA PHE A 186 -9.57 12.13 -22.19
C PHE A 186 -8.45 12.01 -23.24
N GLY A 187 -7.42 11.19 -22.95
CA GLY A 187 -6.37 10.83 -23.89
C GLY A 187 -5.88 9.39 -23.71
N PHE A 188 -5.21 8.82 -24.72
CA PHE A 188 -4.56 7.52 -24.57
C PHE A 188 -3.07 7.73 -24.33
N PHE A 189 -2.64 7.61 -23.07
CA PHE A 189 -1.26 7.88 -22.65
C PHE A 189 -0.59 6.62 -22.10
N ILE A 190 0.08 5.88 -22.98
CA ILE A 190 1.20 5.01 -22.60
C ILE A 190 2.47 5.87 -22.39
N PRO A 191 3.50 5.40 -21.67
CA PRO A 191 4.68 6.20 -21.37
C PRO A 191 5.30 6.88 -22.60
N GLN A 192 5.41 6.15 -23.71
CA GLN A 192 5.96 6.69 -24.96
C GLN A 192 5.09 7.82 -25.54
N THR A 193 3.77 7.62 -25.63
CA THR A 193 2.85 8.65 -26.13
C THR A 193 2.80 9.89 -25.24
N ALA A 194 3.03 9.75 -23.93
CA ALA A 194 3.15 10.90 -23.03
C ALA A 194 4.43 11.69 -23.32
N ILE A 195 5.57 11.01 -23.50
CA ILE A 195 6.83 11.65 -23.92
C ILE A 195 6.65 12.40 -25.23
N ASP A 196 6.05 11.76 -26.23
CA ASP A 196 5.89 12.34 -27.56
C ASP A 196 4.95 13.53 -27.55
N TYR A 197 3.85 13.44 -26.79
CA TYR A 197 2.94 14.56 -26.56
C TYR A 197 3.66 15.75 -25.91
N LEU A 198 4.43 15.53 -24.85
CA LEU A 198 5.17 16.59 -24.16
C LEU A 198 6.25 17.22 -25.07
N LYS A 199 6.92 16.41 -25.88
CA LYS A 199 7.88 16.90 -26.89
C LYS A 199 7.20 17.78 -27.93
N GLN A 200 6.04 17.36 -28.45
CA GLN A 200 5.27 18.15 -29.42
C GLN A 200 4.78 19.47 -28.80
N LYS A 201 4.25 19.42 -27.58
CA LYS A 201 3.80 20.61 -26.86
C LYS A 201 4.93 21.62 -26.64
N ASN A 202 6.11 21.17 -26.22
CA ASN A 202 7.26 22.04 -25.99
C ASN A 202 7.84 22.63 -27.29
N LYS A 203 7.71 21.93 -28.43
CA LYS A 203 8.10 22.47 -29.75
C LYS A 203 7.13 23.53 -30.26
N ASN A 204 5.84 23.39 -29.94
CA ASN A 204 4.78 24.30 -30.38
C ASN A 204 4.42 25.35 -29.31
N GLN A 205 5.35 25.71 -28.41
CA GLN A 205 5.11 26.81 -27.48
C GLN A 205 4.97 28.12 -28.26
N TRP A 206 3.73 28.49 -28.55
CA TRP A 206 3.37 29.84 -28.94
C TRP A 206 3.87 30.77 -27.82
N LYS A 207 4.86 31.59 -28.15
CA LYS A 207 5.27 32.73 -27.32
C LYS A 207 4.21 33.82 -27.53
N PRO A 208 3.72 34.45 -26.45
CA PRO A 208 2.78 35.56 -26.56
C PRO A 208 3.36 36.71 -27.39
#